data_AF-A0A6L9QNT2-F1
#
_entry.id   AF-A0A6L9QNT2-F1
#
_cell.length_a   1.000
_cell.length_b   1.000
_cell.length_c   1.000
_cell.angle_alpha   90.00
_cell.angle_beta   90.00
_cell.angle_gamma   90.00
#
_symmetry.space_group_name_H-M   'P 1'
#
loop_
_entity.id
_entity.type
_entity.pdbx_description
1 polymer ?
#
loop_
_entity_poly.entity_id
_entity_poly.type
_entity_poly.pdbx_seq_one_letter_code
_entity_poly.pdbx_strand_id
1 'polypeptide(L)'
;MPIESGSGGVPIFRGIAQESGAQPLSSAYSEQPWLGDAFGSYTGNPNGLPVDTHEMVAMVAPRGLFIMENPHIDWLAAKSGSVSALGGAEVYKALGAGDNITYWSDVQDGTHCATRSEWQAPLRANIQKFLLRSGGTTGGFRIASGKAGDLSQWRDWQTPALSDGPTTPPTTPPTTPPTTPPTTPPTEGGCSASVSTNQWTGGFVATVRVTAGSWPVNGWTVSMTLPSGASITNAWNADRSGNSGTVQFGNVTFNGSIAPGQSTEFGFQGTGTGTGMAPTCTAR
;
A
#
# COMPACT_ATOMS: atom_id res chain seq x y z
N MET A 1 17.33 3.55 2.74
CA MET A 1 18.26 2.45 3.03
C MET A 1 18.23 2.21 4.53
N PRO A 2 17.25 1.46 5.04
CA PRO A 2 17.18 1.14 6.48
C PRO A 2 18.37 0.25 6.87
N ILE A 3 18.95 0.53 8.04
CA ILE A 3 20.06 -0.21 8.64
C ILE A 3 19.63 -0.60 10.04
N GLU A 4 19.58 -1.91 10.33
CA GLU A 4 19.31 -2.48 11.65
C GLU A 4 18.07 -1.84 12.32
N SER A 5 16.97 -1.73 11.58
CA SER A 5 15.85 -0.89 12.01
C SER A 5 14.96 -1.56 13.06
N GLY A 6 14.97 -2.89 13.15
CA GLY A 6 14.26 -3.63 14.18
C GLY A 6 12.75 -3.38 14.22
N SER A 7 12.10 -3.70 15.33
CA SER A 7 10.64 -3.57 15.51
C SER A 7 10.15 -2.13 15.25
N GLY A 8 9.14 -1.99 14.38
CA GLY A 8 8.67 -0.69 13.90
C GLY A 8 9.37 -0.19 12.63
N GLY A 9 10.47 -0.85 12.24
CA GLY A 9 11.15 -0.69 10.96
C GLY A 9 10.73 -1.74 9.93
N VAL A 10 11.61 -2.72 9.69
CA VAL A 10 11.43 -3.73 8.63
C VAL A 10 10.71 -5.01 9.07
N PRO A 11 10.99 -5.64 10.22
CA PRO A 11 10.36 -6.89 10.64
C PRO A 11 8.83 -6.87 10.64
N ILE A 12 8.20 -7.97 10.19
CA ILE A 12 6.74 -8.12 10.27
C ILE A 12 6.25 -8.14 11.71
N PHE A 13 5.21 -7.35 12.00
CA PHE A 13 4.58 -7.28 13.32
C PHE A 13 4.06 -8.64 13.77
N ARG A 14 3.47 -9.42 12.86
CA ARG A 14 3.00 -10.79 13.15
C ARG A 14 4.12 -11.79 13.43
N GLY A 15 5.32 -11.56 12.88
CA GLY A 15 6.49 -12.42 13.09
C GLY A 15 7.23 -12.12 14.39
N ILE A 16 7.28 -10.85 14.81
CA ILE A 16 7.94 -10.42 16.04
C ILE A 16 7.45 -11.22 17.27
N ALA A 17 6.14 -11.46 17.37
CA ALA A 17 5.56 -12.23 18.47
C ALA A 17 6.00 -13.71 18.50
N GLN A 18 6.53 -14.23 17.39
CA GLN A 18 6.94 -15.62 17.20
C GLN A 18 8.47 -15.79 17.17
N GLU A 19 9.23 -14.69 17.20
CA GLU A 19 10.69 -14.68 17.14
C GLU A 19 11.28 -14.47 18.54
N SER A 20 11.89 -15.51 19.09
CA SER A 20 12.50 -15.46 20.42
C SER A 20 13.58 -14.36 20.50
N GLY A 21 13.50 -13.53 21.55
CA GLY A 21 14.45 -12.45 21.82
C GLY A 21 14.19 -11.16 21.04
N ALA A 22 13.22 -11.14 20.11
CA ALA A 22 12.80 -9.94 19.41
C ALA A 22 12.22 -8.89 20.36
N GLN A 23 12.41 -7.60 20.03
CA GLN A 23 11.74 -6.51 20.72
C GLN A 23 10.21 -6.66 20.60
N PRO A 24 9.47 -6.86 21.71
CA PRO A 24 8.02 -6.97 21.65
C PRO A 24 7.37 -5.69 21.14
N LEU A 25 6.22 -5.79 20.47
CA LEU A 25 5.49 -4.62 19.95
C LEU A 25 5.07 -3.64 21.06
N SER A 26 4.72 -4.16 22.24
CA SER A 26 4.43 -3.34 23.41
C SER A 26 5.65 -2.53 23.87
N SER A 27 6.84 -3.15 23.83
CA SER A 27 8.11 -2.49 24.12
C SER A 27 8.37 -1.37 23.11
N ALA A 28 8.37 -1.68 21.81
CA ALA A 28 8.60 -0.70 20.74
C ALA A 28 7.60 0.48 20.76
N TYR A 29 6.33 0.22 21.09
CA TYR A 29 5.31 1.27 21.23
C TYR A 29 5.54 2.18 22.44
N SER A 30 5.96 1.61 23.58
CA SER A 30 6.10 2.35 24.84
C SER A 30 7.45 3.06 24.99
N GLU A 31 8.47 2.63 24.24
CA GLU A 31 9.84 3.15 24.37
C GLU A 31 9.95 4.60 23.91
N GLN A 32 9.38 4.92 22.74
CA GLN A 32 9.37 6.24 22.10
C GLN A 32 8.14 6.41 21.21
N PRO A 33 7.69 7.65 20.91
CA PRO A 33 6.49 7.92 20.10
C PRO A 33 6.73 7.72 18.59
N TRP A 34 7.37 6.62 18.18
CA TRP A 34 7.61 6.28 16.78
C TRP A 34 6.36 5.74 16.08
N LEU A 35 5.49 5.08 16.83
CA LEU A 35 4.26 4.46 16.34
C LEU A 35 3.08 5.29 16.85
N GLY A 36 2.13 5.59 15.96
CA GLY A 36 0.96 6.39 16.33
C GLY A 36 0.08 5.72 17.38
N ASP A 37 -0.67 6.50 18.15
CA ASP A 37 -1.48 6.04 19.29
C ASP A 37 -2.41 4.86 18.96
N ALA A 38 -2.96 4.83 17.75
CA ALA A 38 -3.81 3.75 17.27
C ALA A 38 -3.11 2.36 17.30
N PHE A 39 -1.78 2.32 17.16
CA PHE A 39 -1.00 1.09 17.20
C PHE A 39 -1.05 0.40 18.58
N GLY A 40 -1.26 1.16 19.66
CA GLY A 40 -1.32 0.64 21.03
C GLY A 40 -2.31 -0.52 21.20
N SER A 41 -3.45 -0.44 20.50
CA SER A 41 -4.52 -1.48 20.52
C SER A 41 -4.10 -2.83 19.92
N TYR A 42 -2.99 -2.86 19.19
CA TYR A 42 -2.53 -4.04 18.47
C TYR A 42 -1.21 -4.61 19.00
N THR A 43 -0.59 -3.97 19.99
CA THR A 43 0.66 -4.44 20.59
C THR A 43 0.56 -5.88 21.14
N GLY A 44 -0.62 -6.30 21.60
CA GLY A 44 -0.93 -7.69 21.99
C GLY A 44 -1.76 -8.48 20.98
N ASN A 45 -2.15 -7.88 19.85
CA ASN A 45 -2.96 -8.51 18.80
C ASN A 45 -2.52 -8.01 17.40
N PRO A 46 -1.31 -8.36 16.94
CA PRO A 46 -0.82 -7.91 15.64
C PRO A 46 -1.67 -8.42 14.47
N ASN A 47 -2.37 -9.55 14.65
CA ASN A 47 -3.27 -10.10 13.63
C ASN A 47 -4.48 -9.20 13.35
N GLY A 48 -4.84 -8.32 14.29
CA GLY A 48 -5.92 -7.35 14.12
C GLY A 48 -5.58 -6.16 13.22
N LEU A 49 -4.29 -5.88 12.93
CA LEU A 49 -3.94 -4.81 11.99
C LEU A 49 -4.31 -5.22 10.56
N PRO A 50 -4.96 -4.37 9.76
CA PRO A 50 -5.22 -4.68 8.35
C PRO A 50 -3.98 -4.60 7.45
N VAL A 51 -2.82 -4.27 8.03
CA VAL A 51 -1.54 -4.08 7.34
C VAL A 51 -0.43 -4.80 8.10
N ASP A 52 0.71 -5.02 7.44
CA ASP A 52 1.96 -5.43 8.08
C ASP A 52 3.15 -4.77 7.38
N THR A 53 4.35 -4.82 7.95
CA THR A 53 5.51 -4.05 7.47
C THR A 53 5.97 -4.43 6.06
N HIS A 54 5.66 -5.64 5.58
CA HIS A 54 5.91 -6.02 4.18
C HIS A 54 5.19 -5.11 3.17
N GLU A 55 4.03 -4.56 3.51
CA GLU A 55 3.30 -3.58 2.70
C GLU A 55 3.98 -2.20 2.76
N MET A 56 4.58 -1.86 3.91
CA MET A 56 5.39 -0.64 4.03
C MET A 56 6.66 -0.71 3.18
N VAL A 57 7.31 -1.88 3.14
CA VAL A 57 8.39 -2.17 2.20
C VAL A 57 7.90 -2.04 0.76
N ALA A 58 6.70 -2.56 0.46
CA ALA A 58 6.11 -2.48 -0.87
C ALA A 58 5.76 -1.05 -1.32
N MET A 59 5.44 -0.12 -0.42
CA MET A 59 5.24 1.30 -0.76
C MET A 59 6.48 1.98 -1.38
N VAL A 60 7.65 1.37 -1.23
CA VAL A 60 8.87 1.87 -1.89
C VAL A 60 8.91 1.51 -3.37
N ALA A 61 8.27 0.40 -3.77
CA ALA A 61 8.29 -0.06 -5.14
C ALA A 61 7.68 0.97 -6.12
N PRO A 62 8.24 1.12 -7.35
CA PRO A 62 9.40 0.43 -7.90
C PRO A 62 10.74 1.14 -7.60
N ARG A 63 10.80 2.11 -6.66
CA ARG A 63 12.03 2.85 -6.35
C ARG A 63 13.07 1.94 -5.70
N GLY A 64 14.34 2.34 -5.76
CA GLY A 64 15.44 1.60 -5.15
C GLY A 64 15.32 1.49 -3.63
N LEU A 65 15.43 0.27 -3.11
CA LEU A 65 15.44 -0.04 -1.68
C LEU A 65 16.56 -1.01 -1.35
N PHE A 66 17.48 -0.59 -0.48
CA PHE A 66 18.47 -1.47 0.12
C PHE A 66 18.25 -1.56 1.62
N ILE A 67 17.90 -2.76 2.11
CA ILE A 67 17.69 -3.10 3.51
C ILE A 67 18.94 -3.82 4.03
N MET A 68 19.50 -3.31 5.12
CA MET A 68 20.68 -3.84 5.79
C MET A 68 20.28 -4.28 7.20
N GLU A 69 20.55 -5.53 7.56
CA GLU A 69 20.12 -6.12 8.84
C GLU A 69 21.25 -6.85 9.55
N ASN A 70 21.11 -7.00 10.87
CA ASN A 70 22.09 -7.67 11.72
C ASN A 70 21.47 -8.92 12.37
N PRO A 71 21.88 -10.13 11.96
CA PRO A 71 21.26 -11.38 12.41
C PRO A 71 21.72 -11.80 13.80
N HIS A 72 22.73 -11.13 14.36
CA HIS A 72 23.35 -11.46 15.65
C HIS A 72 22.64 -10.80 16.84
N ILE A 73 21.76 -9.84 16.58
CA ILE A 73 20.99 -9.15 17.62
C ILE A 73 19.53 -9.61 17.52
N ASP A 74 19.15 -10.49 18.44
CA ASP A 74 17.79 -11.03 18.46
C ASP A 74 16.72 -9.93 18.57
N TRP A 75 17.02 -8.84 19.30
CA TRP A 75 16.13 -7.69 19.48
C TRP A 75 15.64 -7.07 18.16
N LEU A 76 16.44 -7.17 17.09
CA LEU A 76 16.11 -6.64 15.76
C LEU A 76 15.16 -7.54 14.95
N ALA A 77 14.85 -8.74 15.42
CA ALA A 77 13.94 -9.67 14.76
C ALA A 77 14.30 -9.93 13.28
N ALA A 78 15.58 -10.21 13.01
CA ALA A 78 16.10 -10.33 11.64
C ALA A 78 15.37 -11.41 10.81
N LYS A 79 14.84 -12.47 11.43
CA LYS A 79 14.06 -13.48 10.69
C LYS A 79 12.74 -12.88 10.19
N SER A 80 12.03 -12.18 11.05
CA SER A 80 10.83 -11.41 10.70
C SER A 80 11.14 -10.30 9.69
N GLY A 81 12.33 -9.68 9.78
CA GLY A 81 12.87 -8.74 8.80
C GLY A 81 13.00 -9.35 7.40
N SER A 82 13.53 -10.57 7.31
CA SER A 82 13.66 -11.27 6.04
C SER A 82 12.31 -11.64 5.41
N VAL A 83 11.31 -12.05 6.21
CA VAL A 83 9.95 -12.31 5.72
C VAL A 83 9.35 -11.05 5.12
N SER A 84 9.49 -9.90 5.81
CA SER A 84 9.00 -8.61 5.34
C SER A 84 9.61 -8.22 3.99
N ALA A 85 10.93 -8.34 3.88
CA ALA A 85 11.66 -8.04 2.65
C ALA A 85 11.25 -8.96 1.49
N LEU A 86 11.08 -10.27 1.76
CA LEU A 86 10.61 -11.23 0.76
C LEU A 86 9.17 -10.92 0.32
N GLY A 87 8.27 -10.57 1.25
CA GLY A 87 6.89 -10.18 0.94
C GLY A 87 6.84 -8.92 0.07
N GLY A 88 7.60 -7.89 0.44
CA GLY A 88 7.75 -6.68 -0.36
C GLY A 88 8.35 -6.95 -1.74
N ALA A 89 9.31 -7.88 -1.84
CA ALA A 89 9.93 -8.25 -3.10
C ALA A 89 8.95 -8.85 -4.13
N GLU A 90 7.85 -9.46 -3.69
CA GLU A 90 6.82 -9.92 -4.61
C GLU A 90 6.07 -8.77 -5.29
N VAL A 91 5.90 -7.62 -4.62
CA VAL A 91 5.35 -6.42 -5.24
C VAL A 91 6.34 -5.83 -6.24
N TYR A 92 7.64 -5.80 -5.90
CA TYR A 92 8.69 -5.43 -6.86
C TYR A 92 8.69 -6.36 -8.08
N LYS A 93 8.55 -7.67 -7.88
CA LYS A 93 8.45 -8.66 -8.96
C LYS A 93 7.23 -8.42 -9.83
N ALA A 94 6.07 -8.20 -9.22
CA ALA A 94 4.82 -7.92 -9.92
C ALA A 94 4.95 -6.69 -10.84
N LEU A 95 5.68 -5.66 -10.38
CA LEU A 95 5.96 -4.43 -11.13
C LEU A 95 7.13 -4.54 -12.14
N GLY A 96 7.69 -5.73 -12.36
CA GLY A 96 8.87 -5.90 -13.23
C GLY A 96 10.15 -5.21 -12.71
N ALA A 97 10.16 -4.84 -11.43
CA ALA A 97 11.22 -4.08 -10.77
C ALA A 97 11.99 -4.93 -9.73
N GLY A 98 11.99 -6.26 -9.86
CA GLY A 98 12.62 -7.17 -8.88
C GLY A 98 14.05 -6.79 -8.48
N ASP A 99 14.85 -6.31 -9.46
CA ASP A 99 16.23 -5.87 -9.25
C ASP A 99 16.37 -4.51 -8.52
N ASN A 100 15.27 -3.94 -8.02
CA ASN A 100 15.26 -2.67 -7.31
C ASN A 100 15.16 -2.81 -5.80
N ILE A 101 14.98 -4.03 -5.30
CA ILE A 101 15.06 -4.33 -3.87
C ILE A 101 16.28 -5.21 -3.58
N THR A 102 17.09 -4.78 -2.61
CA THR A 102 18.25 -5.52 -2.08
C THR A 102 18.02 -5.74 -0.59
N TYR A 103 18.29 -6.94 -0.10
CA TYR A 103 18.27 -7.25 1.33
C TYR A 103 19.55 -7.97 1.73
N TRP A 104 20.20 -7.54 2.79
CA TRP A 104 21.45 -8.15 3.25
C TRP A 104 21.51 -8.24 4.77
N SER A 105 21.42 -9.47 5.29
CA SER A 105 21.68 -9.79 6.68
C SER A 105 22.82 -10.79 6.88
N ASP A 106 23.33 -11.42 5.83
CA ASP A 106 24.47 -12.35 5.94
C ASP A 106 25.78 -11.59 6.18
N VAL A 107 26.10 -11.36 7.45
CA VAL A 107 27.24 -10.56 7.90
C VAL A 107 27.99 -11.23 9.05
N GLN A 108 29.30 -10.99 9.15
CA GLN A 108 30.13 -11.59 10.18
C GLN A 108 30.16 -10.78 11.48
N ASP A 109 30.27 -9.45 11.40
CA ASP A 109 30.32 -8.58 12.58
C ASP A 109 28.93 -8.34 13.17
N GLY A 110 28.73 -8.80 14.41
CA GLY A 110 27.48 -8.62 15.16
C GLY A 110 27.34 -7.29 15.89
N THR A 111 28.37 -6.44 15.89
CA THR A 111 28.34 -5.14 16.56
C THR A 111 27.22 -4.26 16.01
N HIS A 112 26.37 -3.73 16.90
CA HIS A 112 25.23 -2.92 16.50
C HIS A 112 25.67 -1.64 15.77
N CYS A 113 25.02 -1.34 14.64
CA CYS A 113 25.28 -0.16 13.80
C CYS A 113 26.71 -0.06 13.24
N ALA A 114 27.49 -1.14 13.30
CA ALA A 114 28.82 -1.17 12.70
C ALA A 114 28.73 -1.09 11.16
N THR A 115 29.72 -0.45 10.55
CA THR A 115 29.87 -0.49 9.11
C THR A 115 30.50 -1.83 8.70
N ARG A 116 29.96 -2.46 7.65
CA ARG A 116 30.33 -3.82 7.26
C ARG A 116 30.82 -3.87 5.83
N SER A 117 31.89 -4.63 5.60
CA SER A 117 32.51 -4.78 4.28
C SER A 117 31.54 -5.41 3.26
N GLU A 118 30.71 -6.32 3.75
CA GLU A 118 29.69 -7.08 3.02
C GLU A 118 28.63 -6.15 2.39
N TRP A 119 28.38 -5.00 3.01
CA TRP A 119 27.43 -4.01 2.51
C TRP A 119 28.02 -3.03 1.49
N GLN A 120 29.35 -2.92 1.37
CA GLN A 120 29.97 -1.90 0.52
C GLN A 120 29.64 -2.06 -0.96
N ALA A 121 29.78 -3.29 -1.49
CA ALA A 121 29.47 -3.58 -2.88
C ALA A 121 27.99 -3.33 -3.24
N PRO A 122 26.99 -3.90 -2.52
CA PRO A 122 25.58 -3.64 -2.81
C PRO A 122 25.18 -2.18 -2.55
N LEU A 123 25.76 -1.50 -1.55
CA LEU A 123 25.53 -0.06 -1.31
C LEU A 123 25.95 0.78 -2.51
N ARG A 124 27.19 0.57 -2.99
CA ARG A 124 27.72 1.27 -4.15
C ARG A 124 26.88 1.01 -5.40
N ALA A 125 26.46 -0.23 -5.63
CA ALA A 125 25.61 -0.59 -6.75
C ALA A 125 24.24 0.12 -6.70
N ASN A 126 23.60 0.17 -5.52
CA ASN A 126 22.33 0.88 -5.33
C ASN A 126 22.48 2.40 -5.57
N ILE A 127 23.55 3.02 -5.06
CA ILE A 127 23.86 4.44 -5.31
C ILE A 127 24.08 4.70 -6.81
N GLN A 128 24.88 3.87 -7.47
CA GLN A 128 25.16 3.99 -8.90
C GLN A 128 23.89 3.86 -9.75
N LYS A 129 23.02 2.89 -9.46
CA LYS A 129 21.78 2.67 -10.20
C LYS A 129 20.77 3.81 -9.97
N PHE A 130 20.46 4.11 -8.72
CA PHE A 130 19.29 4.95 -8.39
C PHE A 130 19.59 6.43 -8.21
N LEU A 131 20.81 6.79 -7.77
CA LEU A 131 21.19 8.18 -7.55
C LEU A 131 22.02 8.74 -8.70
N LEU A 132 22.99 7.97 -9.19
CA LEU A 132 23.92 8.42 -10.24
C LEU A 132 23.50 8.01 -11.66
N ARG A 133 22.52 7.12 -11.80
CA ARG A 133 22.02 6.61 -13.09
C ARG A 133 23.13 6.03 -14.00
N SER A 134 24.14 5.42 -13.39
CA SER A 134 25.35 4.91 -14.07
C SER A 134 25.62 3.42 -13.83
N GLY A 135 24.76 2.74 -13.08
CA GLY A 135 24.84 1.31 -12.76
C GLY A 135 23.65 0.48 -13.28
N GLY A 136 23.77 -0.85 -13.21
CA GLY A 136 22.77 -1.80 -13.72
C GLY A 136 22.08 -2.62 -12.64
N THR A 137 22.74 -3.67 -12.15
CA THR A 137 22.18 -4.60 -11.16
C THR A 137 22.46 -4.15 -9.73
N THR A 138 21.55 -4.51 -8.81
CA THR A 138 21.76 -4.34 -7.36
C THR A 138 22.01 -5.69 -6.71
N GLY A 139 22.49 -5.70 -5.46
CA GLY A 139 23.08 -6.89 -4.81
C GLY A 139 22.13 -8.04 -4.44
N GLY A 140 20.85 -8.00 -4.84
CA GLY A 140 19.88 -9.07 -4.58
C GLY A 140 19.65 -9.36 -3.10
N PHE A 141 19.23 -10.59 -2.78
CA PHE A 141 18.95 -11.04 -1.41
C PHE A 141 20.09 -11.93 -0.90
N ARG A 142 20.67 -11.55 0.25
CA ARG A 142 21.68 -12.30 1.00
C ARG A 142 21.22 -12.40 2.46
N ILE A 143 20.48 -13.45 2.77
CA ILE A 143 19.88 -13.66 4.10
C ILE A 143 20.77 -14.59 4.91
N ALA A 144 21.10 -14.21 6.15
CA ALA A 144 21.80 -15.08 7.09
C ALA A 144 21.00 -16.37 7.31
N SER A 145 21.64 -17.53 7.18
CA SER A 145 20.97 -18.83 7.19
C SER A 145 20.16 -19.09 8.47
N GLY A 146 20.67 -18.70 9.64
CA GLY A 146 19.98 -18.84 10.94
C GLY A 146 18.77 -17.93 11.12
N LYS A 147 18.61 -16.92 10.24
CA LYS A 147 17.51 -15.95 10.26
C LYS A 147 16.77 -15.92 8.92
N ALA A 148 16.81 -17.01 8.15
CA ALA A 148 16.03 -17.13 6.92
C ALA A 148 14.55 -17.37 7.24
N GLY A 149 13.70 -16.41 6.89
CA GLY A 149 12.25 -16.54 6.93
C GLY A 149 11.72 -17.32 5.72
N ASP A 150 10.70 -18.15 5.95
CA ASP A 150 9.98 -18.85 4.88
C ASP A 150 8.70 -18.10 4.55
N LEU A 151 8.74 -17.26 3.50
CA LEU A 151 7.58 -16.46 3.08
C LEU A 151 6.33 -17.31 2.82
N SER A 152 6.45 -18.58 2.42
CA SER A 152 5.30 -19.44 2.14
C SER A 152 4.44 -19.72 3.38
N GLN A 153 5.00 -19.58 4.58
CA GLN A 153 4.27 -19.69 5.85
C GLN A 153 3.46 -18.43 6.20
N TRP A 154 3.74 -17.31 5.51
CA TRP A 154 3.21 -15.98 5.85
C TRP A 154 2.31 -15.38 4.77
N ARG A 155 2.15 -16.06 3.62
CA ARG A 155 1.28 -15.63 2.54
C ARG A 155 0.35 -16.75 2.09
N ASP A 156 -0.86 -16.38 1.72
CA ASP A 156 -1.85 -17.21 1.03
C ASP A 156 -2.13 -16.72 -0.39
N TRP A 157 -1.48 -15.63 -0.82
CA TRP A 157 -1.62 -15.03 -2.13
C TRP A 157 -0.51 -15.47 -3.09
N GLN A 158 -0.80 -15.34 -4.39
CA GLN A 158 0.16 -15.51 -5.47
C GLN A 158 0.52 -14.16 -6.07
N THR A 159 1.78 -14.02 -6.48
CA THR A 159 2.26 -12.80 -7.13
C THR A 159 1.66 -12.68 -8.53
N PRO A 160 0.84 -11.65 -8.80
CA PRO A 160 0.26 -11.46 -10.11
C PRO A 160 1.32 -11.00 -11.11
N ALA A 161 1.13 -11.32 -12.38
CA ALA A 161 1.76 -10.59 -13.46
C ALA A 161 0.96 -9.30 -13.68
N LEU A 162 1.56 -8.14 -13.41
CA LEU A 162 0.95 -6.87 -13.76
C LEU A 162 1.31 -6.58 -15.21
N SER A 163 0.33 -6.64 -16.10
CA SER A 163 0.50 -6.08 -17.44
C SER A 163 0.45 -4.57 -17.32
N ASP A 164 1.39 -3.88 -17.97
CA ASP A 164 1.20 -2.46 -18.25
C ASP A 164 -0.16 -2.32 -18.94
N GLY A 165 -1.09 -1.60 -18.33
CA GLY A 165 -2.23 -1.09 -19.09
C GLY A 165 -1.67 -0.37 -20.35
N PRO A 166 -2.40 -0.35 -21.47
CA PRO A 166 -1.86 -0.04 -22.79
C PRO A 166 -0.91 1.18 -22.76
N THR A 167 0.37 0.94 -23.02
CA THR A 167 1.46 1.94 -23.05
C THR A 167 1.45 2.82 -24.29
N THR A 168 0.45 2.63 -25.15
CA THR A 168 0.07 3.55 -26.23
C THR A 168 -1.35 4.03 -25.93
N PRO A 169 -1.65 5.35 -26.02
CA PRO A 169 -3.02 5.77 -26.24
C PRO A 169 -3.54 4.96 -27.45
N PRO A 170 -4.69 4.28 -27.35
CA PRO A 170 -5.17 3.44 -28.44
C PRO A 170 -5.28 4.30 -29.72
N THR A 171 -4.44 4.03 -30.70
CA THR A 171 -4.51 4.65 -32.04
C THR A 171 -5.64 4.07 -32.88
N THR A 172 -6.39 3.11 -32.33
CA THR A 172 -7.65 2.63 -32.87
C THR A 172 -8.65 2.43 -31.73
N PRO A 173 -9.83 3.08 -31.77
CA PRO A 173 -10.90 2.83 -30.82
C PRO A 173 -11.26 1.32 -30.80
N PRO A 174 -11.43 0.70 -29.63
CA PRO A 174 -11.92 -0.67 -29.55
C PRO A 174 -13.33 -0.75 -30.13
N THR A 175 -13.53 -1.63 -31.11
CA THR A 175 -14.79 -1.82 -31.86
C THR A 175 -15.82 -2.70 -31.14
N THR A 176 -15.65 -2.99 -29.86
CA THR A 176 -16.68 -3.63 -29.03
C THR A 176 -16.72 -3.01 -27.63
N PRO A 177 -17.74 -2.18 -27.32
CA PRO A 177 -17.92 -1.60 -25.99
C PRO A 177 -18.18 -2.68 -24.92
N PRO A 178 -17.50 -2.65 -23.77
CA PRO A 178 -18.07 -3.16 -22.52
C PRO A 178 -19.22 -2.24 -22.13
N THR A 179 -20.38 -2.82 -21.83
CA THR A 179 -21.59 -2.09 -21.40
C THR A 179 -21.29 -1.22 -20.17
N THR A 180 -21.19 0.09 -20.37
CA THR A 180 -21.02 1.12 -19.35
C THR A 180 -22.30 1.29 -18.51
N PRO A 181 -22.20 1.43 -17.18
CA PRO A 181 -23.20 2.13 -16.38
C PRO A 181 -23.19 3.63 -16.70
N PRO A 182 -24.31 4.35 -16.59
CA PRO A 182 -24.40 5.73 -17.07
C PRO A 182 -23.69 6.71 -16.14
N THR A 183 -22.77 7.51 -16.69
CA THR A 183 -22.33 8.78 -16.10
C THR A 183 -23.02 9.92 -16.83
N THR A 184 -23.86 10.66 -16.13
CA THR A 184 -24.40 11.94 -16.61
C THR A 184 -23.25 12.94 -16.79
N PRO A 185 -23.12 13.60 -17.95
CA PRO A 185 -22.21 14.73 -18.12
C PRO A 185 -22.53 15.82 -17.08
N PRO A 186 -21.53 16.48 -16.49
CA PRO A 186 -21.80 17.58 -15.56
C PRO A 186 -22.51 18.70 -16.33
N THR A 187 -23.66 19.11 -15.82
CA THR A 187 -24.31 20.37 -16.17
C THR A 187 -23.29 21.50 -16.01
N GLU A 188 -23.28 22.44 -16.95
CA GLU A 188 -22.34 23.55 -17.06
C GLU A 188 -22.10 24.24 -15.69
N GLY A 189 -20.91 24.06 -15.09
CA GLY A 189 -20.55 24.57 -13.76
C GLY A 189 -20.55 23.57 -12.61
N GLY A 190 -20.94 22.32 -12.85
CA GLY A 190 -21.05 21.28 -11.82
C GLY A 190 -19.84 20.36 -11.66
N CYS A 191 -20.10 19.28 -10.91
CA CYS A 191 -19.17 18.22 -10.56
C CYS A 191 -19.71 16.90 -11.12
N SER A 192 -18.84 15.96 -11.52
CA SER A 192 -19.24 14.59 -11.87
C SER A 192 -18.54 13.59 -10.96
N ALA A 193 -19.13 12.40 -10.83
CA ALA A 193 -18.54 11.30 -10.10
C ALA A 193 -18.55 10.03 -10.93
N SER A 194 -17.50 9.22 -10.81
CA SER A 194 -17.43 7.86 -11.34
C SER A 194 -16.96 6.91 -10.26
N VAL A 195 -17.37 5.65 -10.35
CA VAL A 195 -17.00 4.60 -9.38
C VAL A 195 -16.34 3.44 -10.10
N SER A 196 -15.24 2.95 -9.53
CA SER A 196 -14.63 1.66 -9.87
C SER A 196 -14.71 0.75 -8.65
N THR A 197 -14.87 -0.55 -8.89
CA THR A 197 -14.99 -1.54 -7.83
C THR A 197 -13.99 -2.67 -7.99
N ASN A 198 -13.35 -3.04 -6.89
CA ASN A 198 -12.61 -4.28 -6.75
C ASN A 198 -13.46 -5.23 -5.87
N GLN A 199 -14.06 -6.23 -6.51
CA GLN A 199 -15.05 -7.13 -5.90
C GLN A 199 -14.43 -8.50 -5.60
N TRP A 200 -14.79 -9.06 -4.45
CA TRP A 200 -14.56 -10.46 -4.09
C TRP A 200 -15.85 -11.11 -3.56
N THR A 201 -15.79 -12.39 -3.21
CA THR A 201 -16.96 -13.11 -2.67
C THR A 201 -17.41 -12.46 -1.36
N GLY A 202 -18.60 -11.86 -1.37
CA GLY A 202 -19.22 -11.28 -0.18
C GLY A 202 -18.78 -9.85 0.19
N GLY A 203 -17.88 -9.22 -0.58
CA GLY A 203 -17.48 -7.84 -0.31
C GLY A 203 -16.75 -7.16 -1.47
N PHE A 204 -16.52 -5.85 -1.31
CA PHE A 204 -15.85 -5.03 -2.32
C PHE A 204 -15.17 -3.81 -1.71
N VAL A 205 -14.18 -3.27 -2.42
CA VAL A 205 -13.68 -1.91 -2.27
C VAL A 205 -14.13 -1.10 -3.47
N ALA A 206 -14.60 0.12 -3.23
CA ALA A 206 -14.99 1.06 -4.25
C ALA A 206 -14.13 2.32 -4.17
N THR A 207 -13.59 2.75 -5.31
CA THR A 207 -12.91 4.02 -5.48
C THR A 207 -13.82 4.95 -6.27
N VAL A 208 -14.11 6.13 -5.71
CA VAL A 208 -14.97 7.14 -6.34
C VAL A 208 -14.13 8.34 -6.72
N ARG A 209 -14.13 8.67 -8.01
CA ARG A 209 -13.43 9.83 -8.57
C ARG A 209 -14.42 10.96 -8.78
N VAL A 210 -14.13 12.10 -8.19
CA VAL A 210 -14.92 13.33 -8.25
C VAL A 210 -14.19 14.32 -9.15
N THR A 211 -14.83 14.80 -10.22
CA THR A 211 -14.20 15.68 -11.22
C THR A 211 -14.95 17.00 -11.31
N ALA A 212 -14.21 18.10 -11.25
CA ALA A 212 -14.78 19.43 -11.51
C ALA A 212 -15.00 19.63 -13.02
N GLY A 213 -16.10 20.29 -13.37
CA GLY A 213 -16.35 20.73 -14.74
C GLY A 213 -15.44 21.89 -15.17
N SER A 214 -15.98 22.83 -15.93
CA SER A 214 -15.27 24.03 -16.41
C SER A 214 -15.02 25.10 -15.32
N TRP A 215 -15.60 24.94 -14.13
CA TRP A 215 -15.48 25.85 -13.00
C TRP A 215 -14.86 25.15 -11.79
N PRO A 216 -14.13 25.88 -10.92
CA PRO A 216 -13.60 25.29 -9.69
C PRO A 216 -14.74 24.87 -8.77
N VAL A 217 -14.54 23.76 -8.07
CA VAL A 217 -15.43 23.24 -7.02
C VAL A 217 -14.77 23.50 -5.68
N ASN A 218 -15.48 24.07 -4.69
CA ASN A 218 -14.94 24.34 -3.35
C ASN A 218 -15.55 23.46 -2.25
N GLY A 219 -16.58 22.70 -2.59
CA GLY A 219 -17.05 21.55 -1.83
C GLY A 219 -17.84 20.63 -2.75
N TRP A 220 -17.96 19.37 -2.37
CA TRP A 220 -18.73 18.41 -3.16
C TRP A 220 -19.47 17.44 -2.26
N THR A 221 -20.57 16.91 -2.80
CA THR A 221 -21.17 15.70 -2.29
C THR A 221 -21.55 14.75 -3.39
N VAL A 222 -21.22 13.48 -3.15
CA VAL A 222 -21.60 12.36 -3.99
C VAL A 222 -22.74 11.60 -3.33
N SER A 223 -23.86 11.47 -4.05
CA SER A 223 -24.95 10.57 -3.72
C SER A 223 -24.78 9.28 -4.50
N MET A 224 -24.97 8.14 -3.85
CA MET A 224 -24.81 6.85 -4.49
C MET A 224 -25.75 5.83 -3.87
N THR A 225 -26.50 5.12 -4.72
CA THR A 225 -27.37 4.04 -4.28
C THR A 225 -26.61 2.71 -4.35
N LEU A 226 -26.51 2.04 -3.21
CA LEU A 226 -25.91 0.70 -3.12
C LEU A 226 -26.89 -0.37 -3.61
N PRO A 227 -26.39 -1.46 -4.21
CA PRO A 227 -27.22 -2.61 -4.55
C PRO A 227 -27.91 -3.20 -3.31
N SER A 228 -29.06 -3.85 -3.51
CA SER A 228 -29.78 -4.50 -2.41
C SER A 228 -28.92 -5.55 -1.72
N GLY A 229 -28.92 -5.54 -0.39
CA GLY A 229 -28.08 -6.42 0.43
C GLY A 229 -26.62 -5.97 0.60
N ALA A 230 -26.19 -4.89 -0.07
CA ALA A 230 -24.88 -4.30 0.18
C ALA A 230 -24.92 -3.31 1.37
N SER A 231 -23.86 -3.29 2.16
CA SER A 231 -23.71 -2.35 3.26
C SER A 231 -22.25 -1.91 3.39
N ILE A 232 -22.03 -0.62 3.61
CA ILE A 232 -20.69 -0.05 3.82
C ILE A 232 -20.23 -0.35 5.25
N THR A 233 -19.01 -0.85 5.37
CA THR A 233 -18.33 -1.12 6.64
C THR A 233 -17.33 -0.03 6.99
N ASN A 234 -16.59 0.49 6.01
CA ASN A 234 -15.57 1.54 6.22
C ASN A 234 -15.54 2.54 5.06
N ALA A 235 -15.11 3.78 5.30
CA ALA A 235 -14.91 4.82 4.29
C ALA A 235 -13.73 5.73 4.66
N TRP A 236 -13.07 6.31 3.67
CA TRP A 236 -11.93 7.22 3.86
C TRP A 236 -12.00 8.38 2.87
N ASN A 237 -11.33 9.49 3.22
CA ASN A 237 -11.28 10.74 2.44
C ASN A 237 -12.67 11.34 2.12
N ALA A 238 -13.71 10.96 2.87
CA ALA A 238 -15.05 11.52 2.76
C ALA A 238 -15.83 11.36 4.06
N ASP A 239 -16.69 12.34 4.36
CA ASP A 239 -17.69 12.24 5.43
C ASP A 239 -18.92 11.50 4.91
N ARG A 240 -19.20 10.33 5.48
CA ARG A 240 -20.30 9.44 5.04
C ARG A 240 -21.56 9.62 5.88
N SER A 241 -22.72 9.71 5.23
CA SER A 241 -24.04 9.59 5.86
C SER A 241 -24.81 8.41 5.26
N GLY A 242 -25.15 7.44 6.12
CA GLY A 242 -25.79 6.18 5.74
C GLY A 242 -24.79 5.03 5.52
N ASN A 243 -25.33 3.80 5.49
CA ASN A 243 -24.55 2.57 5.29
C ASN A 243 -25.16 1.64 4.25
N SER A 244 -26.45 1.77 3.93
CA SER A 244 -27.16 0.95 2.94
C SER A 244 -28.19 1.80 2.21
N GLY A 245 -28.74 1.30 1.09
CA GLY A 245 -29.63 2.08 0.24
C GLY A 245 -28.91 3.25 -0.41
N THR A 246 -29.50 4.45 -0.36
CA THR A 246 -28.85 5.69 -0.84
C THR A 246 -27.95 6.26 0.26
N VAL A 247 -26.66 6.36 -0.03
CA VAL A 247 -25.61 6.88 0.85
C VAL A 247 -25.05 8.18 0.27
N GLN A 248 -24.70 9.12 1.15
CA GLN A 248 -24.08 10.40 0.79
C GLN A 248 -22.64 10.47 1.29
N PHE A 249 -21.75 11.02 0.47
CA PHE A 249 -20.35 11.28 0.78
C PHE A 249 -20.04 12.75 0.56
N GLY A 250 -19.63 13.47 1.61
CA GLY A 250 -19.12 14.84 1.53
C GLY A 250 -17.60 14.88 1.52
N ASN A 251 -17.03 15.92 0.93
CA ASN A 251 -15.59 16.17 1.03
C ASN A 251 -15.15 16.37 2.48
N VAL A 252 -13.90 16.01 2.78
CA VAL A 252 -13.18 16.45 3.99
C VAL A 252 -12.36 17.71 3.68
N THR A 253 -11.70 18.30 4.67
CA THR A 253 -11.04 19.61 4.52
C THR A 253 -10.00 19.65 3.39
N PHE A 254 -9.20 18.61 3.23
CA PHE A 254 -8.07 18.64 2.28
C PHE A 254 -8.47 18.40 0.81
N ASN A 255 -9.67 17.86 0.55
CA ASN A 255 -10.09 17.47 -0.81
C ASN A 255 -11.36 18.16 -1.30
N GLY A 256 -11.81 19.22 -0.63
CA GLY A 256 -12.98 20.00 -1.05
C GLY A 256 -12.74 20.88 -2.28
N SER A 257 -11.52 21.42 -2.43
CA SER A 257 -11.17 22.30 -3.55
C SER A 257 -10.63 21.50 -4.73
N ILE A 258 -11.27 21.64 -5.90
CA ILE A 258 -10.89 20.98 -7.15
C ILE A 258 -10.86 22.04 -8.25
N ALA A 259 -9.70 22.24 -8.87
CA ALA A 259 -9.55 23.17 -9.99
C ALA A 259 -10.31 22.68 -11.25
N PRO A 260 -10.65 23.57 -12.20
CA PRO A 260 -11.36 23.17 -13.43
C PRO A 260 -10.72 21.99 -14.15
N GLY A 261 -11.53 20.98 -14.49
CA GLY A 261 -11.10 19.75 -15.15
C GLY A 261 -10.21 18.81 -14.31
N GLN A 262 -9.91 19.15 -13.05
CA GLN A 262 -9.17 18.28 -12.13
C GLN A 262 -10.10 17.35 -11.38
N SER A 263 -9.51 16.38 -10.68
CA SER A 263 -10.24 15.40 -9.89
C SER A 263 -9.65 15.19 -8.50
N THR A 264 -10.47 14.70 -7.60
CA THR A 264 -10.05 14.07 -6.33
C THR A 264 -10.70 12.70 -6.18
N GLU A 265 -10.25 11.93 -5.19
CA GLU A 265 -10.76 10.58 -4.96
C GLU A 265 -11.04 10.33 -3.48
N PHE A 266 -12.08 9.53 -3.24
CA PHE A 266 -12.36 8.90 -1.97
C PHE A 266 -12.68 7.42 -2.17
N GLY A 267 -12.74 6.65 -1.10
CA GLY A 267 -13.09 5.24 -1.21
C GLY A 267 -13.84 4.71 0.00
N PHE A 268 -14.42 3.53 -0.19
CA PHE A 268 -15.12 2.82 0.87
C PHE A 268 -15.10 1.31 0.63
N GLN A 269 -15.24 0.56 1.72
CA GLN A 269 -15.37 -0.89 1.73
C GLN A 269 -16.81 -1.27 2.09
N GLY A 270 -17.36 -2.27 1.42
CA GLY A 270 -18.69 -2.81 1.72
C GLY A 270 -18.76 -4.33 1.69
N THR A 271 -19.79 -4.86 2.32
CA THR A 271 -20.24 -6.24 2.16
C THR A 271 -21.25 -6.34 1.02
N GLY A 272 -21.45 -7.54 0.47
CA GLY A 272 -22.36 -7.78 -0.65
C GLY A 272 -21.73 -7.52 -2.02
N THR A 273 -22.54 -7.06 -2.98
CA THR A 273 -22.10 -6.73 -4.34
C THR A 273 -22.00 -5.22 -4.54
N GLY A 274 -20.88 -4.75 -5.09
CA GLY A 274 -20.64 -3.36 -5.46
C GLY A 274 -20.94 -3.05 -6.93
N THR A 275 -21.33 -4.05 -7.73
CA THR A 275 -21.62 -3.85 -9.15
C THR A 275 -22.94 -3.09 -9.35
N GLY A 276 -22.97 -2.18 -10.33
CA GLY A 276 -24.18 -1.41 -10.66
C GLY A 276 -24.39 -0.13 -9.85
N MET A 277 -23.41 0.31 -9.06
CA MET A 277 -23.46 1.60 -8.39
C MET A 277 -23.37 2.76 -9.39
N ALA A 278 -24.23 3.75 -9.23
CA ALA A 278 -24.28 4.95 -10.06
C ALA A 278 -24.16 6.21 -9.16
N PRO A 279 -22.96 6.80 -9.03
CA PRO A 279 -22.77 8.01 -8.24
C PRO A 279 -23.24 9.26 -9.00
N THR A 280 -23.86 10.19 -8.30
CA THR A 280 -24.14 11.54 -8.79
C THR A 280 -23.41 12.55 -7.91
N CYS A 281 -22.86 13.60 -8.50
CA CYS A 281 -22.17 14.65 -7.74
C CYS A 281 -22.96 15.96 -7.75
N THR A 282 -22.90 16.69 -6.64
CA THR A 282 -23.36 18.07 -6.52
C THR A 282 -22.22 18.91 -5.95
N ALA A 283 -21.80 19.95 -6.70
CA ALA A 283 -20.86 20.96 -6.20
C ALA A 283 -21.54 21.88 -5.17
N ARG A 284 -20.77 22.37 -4.21
CA ARG A 284 -21.21 23.29 -3.15
C ARG A 284 -20.28 24.50 -3.05
#